data_AF-A0A1R3UTK8-F1
#
_entry.id   AF-A0A1R3UTK8-F1
#
_cell.length_a   1.000
_cell.length_b   1.000
_cell.length_c   1.000
_cell.angle_alpha   90.00
_cell.angle_beta   90.00
_cell.angle_gamma   90.00
#
_symmetry.space_group_name_H-M   'P 1'
#
loop_
_entity.id
_entity.type
_entity.pdbx_description
1 polymer ?
#
loop_
_entity_poly.entity_id
_entity_poly.type
_entity_poly.pdbx_seq_one_letter_code
_entity_poly.pdbx_strand_id
1 'polypeptide(L)' 'MGIAAVGLTVGAPSLAMADAGFQHDSSSAGPEGATLSLVRSHVSDDGSVSYEHVTYTAGPGSAGVDRINSMAE' A
#
# COMPACT_ATOMS: atom_id res chain seq x y z
N MET A 1 -33.84 34.80 27.49
CA MET A 1 -32.43 34.51 27.78
C MET A 1 -32.36 33.10 28.34
N GLY A 2 -31.97 32.13 27.53
CA GLY A 2 -31.82 30.74 27.95
C GLY A 2 -30.97 30.02 26.92
N ILE A 3 -29.67 29.96 27.16
CA ILE A 3 -28.72 29.30 26.25
C ILE A 3 -28.82 27.81 26.58
N ALA A 4 -29.49 27.04 25.72
CA ALA A 4 -29.45 25.58 25.79
C ALA A 4 -28.03 25.14 25.44
N ALA A 5 -27.30 24.65 26.44
CA ALA A 5 -26.00 24.04 26.25
C ALA A 5 -26.19 22.72 25.48
N VAL A 6 -25.98 22.78 24.16
CA VAL A 6 -25.84 21.59 23.33
C VAL A 6 -24.48 21.00 23.67
N GLY A 7 -24.46 20.04 24.58
CA GLY A 7 -23.28 19.23 24.87
C GLY A 7 -22.91 18.46 23.61
N LEU A 8 -21.94 18.96 22.85
CA LEU A 8 -21.22 18.16 21.87
C LEU A 8 -20.50 17.06 22.65
N THR A 9 -21.11 15.88 22.71
CA THR A 9 -20.34 14.66 22.95
C THR A 9 -19.42 14.53 21.75
N VAL A 10 -18.18 15.01 21.88
CA VAL A 10 -17.09 14.65 20.99
C VAL A 10 -16.85 13.17 21.26
N GLY A 11 -17.67 12.32 20.61
CA GLY A 11 -17.43 10.90 20.53
C GLY A 11 -16.01 10.76 20.01
N ALA A 12 -15.18 10.07 20.77
CA ALA A 12 -13.80 9.77 20.40
C ALA A 12 -13.76 9.38 18.91
N PRO A 13 -12.72 9.78 18.15
CA PRO A 13 -12.54 9.24 16.82
C PRO A 13 -12.43 7.73 16.98
N SER A 14 -13.54 7.04 16.74
CA SER A 14 -13.57 5.60 16.60
C SER A 14 -12.59 5.32 15.49
N LEU A 15 -11.42 4.79 15.86
CA LEU A 15 -10.34 4.38 14.99
C LEU A 15 -10.85 3.24 14.12
N ALA A 16 -11.72 3.54 13.16
CA ALA A 16 -11.90 2.71 12.01
C ALA A 16 -10.63 2.89 11.19
N MET A 17 -9.64 2.00 11.40
CA MET A 17 -8.59 1.82 10.42
C MET A 17 -9.29 1.26 9.19
N ALA A 18 -9.64 2.14 8.26
CA ALA A 18 -10.13 1.71 6.97
C ALA A 18 -9.00 0.97 6.26
N ASP A 19 -9.32 -0.18 5.67
CA ASP A 19 -8.44 -0.88 4.73
C ASP A 19 -7.83 0.14 3.76
N ALA A 20 -6.51 0.31 3.84
CA ALA A 20 -5.78 1.34 3.13
C ALA A 20 -4.54 0.76 2.49
N GLY A 21 -4.32 1.11 1.22
CA GLY A 21 -3.16 0.65 0.47
C GLY A 21 -2.41 1.79 -0.19
N PHE A 22 -1.12 1.58 -0.41
CA PHE A 22 -0.31 2.42 -1.27
C PHE A 22 0.32 1.52 -2.34
N GLN A 23 0.37 2.00 -3.57
CA GLN A 23 1.05 1.33 -4.66
C GLN A 23 1.97 2.33 -5.34
N HIS A 24 3.20 1.90 -5.58
CA HIS A 24 4.17 2.60 -6.41
C HIS A 24 4.67 1.63 -7.47
N ASP A 25 4.71 2.09 -8.72
CA ASP A 25 5.33 1.36 -9.81
C ASP A 25 6.39 2.21 -10.50
N SER A 26 7.41 1.53 -10.99
CA SER A 26 8.45 2.12 -11.84
C SER A 26 8.79 1.14 -12.95
N SER A 27 8.99 1.65 -14.15
CA SER A 27 9.26 0.83 -15.32
C SER A 27 10.38 1.43 -16.17
N SER A 28 11.15 0.57 -16.80
CA SER A 28 12.17 0.93 -17.78
C SER A 28 12.15 -0.07 -18.93
N ALA A 29 12.43 0.40 -20.15
CA ALA A 29 12.52 -0.44 -21.33
C ALA A 29 13.66 0.03 -22.25
N GLY A 30 14.36 -0.92 -22.85
CA GLY A 30 15.47 -0.68 -23.77
C GLY A 30 15.80 -1.90 -24.63
N PRO A 31 16.89 -1.82 -25.43
CA PRO A 31 17.28 -2.90 -26.35
C PRO A 31 17.54 -4.24 -25.66
N GLU A 32 18.00 -4.18 -24.40
CA GLU A 32 18.32 -5.35 -23.58
C GLU A 32 17.09 -5.95 -22.87
N GLY A 33 15.91 -5.34 -23.01
CA GLY A 33 14.66 -5.77 -22.38
C GLY A 33 13.95 -4.68 -21.59
N ALA A 34 12.96 -5.10 -20.81
CA ALA A 34 12.13 -4.26 -19.97
C ALA A 34 12.10 -4.79 -18.53
N THR A 35 12.00 -3.84 -17.60
CA THR A 35 11.83 -4.10 -16.17
C THR A 35 10.63 -3.31 -15.67
N LEU A 36 9.81 -3.95 -14.84
CA LEU A 36 8.70 -3.34 -14.11
C LEU A 36 8.82 -3.71 -12.64
N SER A 37 8.99 -2.73 -11.76
CA SER A 37 9.03 -2.90 -10.31
C SER A 37 7.77 -2.31 -9.69
N LEU A 38 7.04 -3.12 -8.93
CA LEU A 38 5.85 -2.75 -8.16
C LEU A 38 6.13 -2.90 -6.67
N VAL A 39 5.83 -1.86 -5.90
CA VAL A 39 5.78 -1.89 -4.45
C VAL A 39 4.35 -1.63 -4.03
N ARG A 40 3.77 -2.56 -3.27
CA ARG A 40 2.43 -2.45 -2.69
C ARG A 40 2.55 -2.52 -1.18
N SER A 41 1.90 -1.61 -0.47
CA SER A 41 1.68 -1.74 0.97
C SER A 41 0.19 -1.80 1.25
N HIS A 42 -0.18 -2.57 2.26
CA HIS A 42 -1.56 -2.77 2.66
C HIS A 42 -1.65 -2.74 4.18
N VAL A 43 -2.59 -1.94 4.69
CA VAL A 43 -2.96 -1.86 6.10
C VAL A 43 -4.29 -2.58 6.26
N SER A 44 -4.27 -3.68 6.99
CA SER A 44 -5.46 -4.47 7.30
C SER A 44 -6.29 -3.83 8.42
N ASP A 45 -7.54 -4.27 8.58
CA ASP A 45 -8.45 -3.76 9.62
C ASP A 45 -7.93 -3.97 11.06
N ASP A 46 -7.01 -4.91 11.26
CA ASP A 46 -6.33 -5.16 12.55
C ASP A 46 -5.12 -4.24 12.78
N GLY A 47 -4.84 -3.33 11.85
CA GLY A 47 -3.71 -2.41 11.88
C GLY A 47 -2.38 -3.03 11.43
N SER A 48 -2.37 -4.30 11.03
CA SER A 48 -1.17 -4.92 10.47
C SER A 48 -0.81 -4.31 9.12
N VAL A 49 0.48 -4.06 8.90
CA VAL A 49 1.00 -3.52 7.63
C VAL A 49 1.79 -4.60 6.91
N SER A 50 1.40 -4.90 5.69
CA SER A 50 2.12 -5.80 4.79
C SER A 50 2.69 -5.04 3.60
N TYR A 51 3.80 -5.54 3.06
CA TYR A 51 4.48 -5.01 1.89
C TYR A 51 4.72 -6.14 0.90
N GLU A 52 4.46 -5.89 -0.37
CA GLU A 52 4.85 -6.76 -1.47
C GLU A 52 5.71 -5.95 -2.45
N HIS A 53 6.89 -6.45 -2.75
CA HIS A 53 7.73 -5.95 -3.83
C HIS A 53 7.81 -7.02 -4.91
N VAL A 54 7.37 -6.69 -6.12
CA VAL A 54 7.45 -7.55 -7.30
C VAL A 54 8.27 -6.87 -8.39
N THR A 55 9.29 -7.55 -8.91
CA THR A 55 10.04 -7.10 -10.08
C THR A 55 9.85 -8.09 -11.22
N TYR A 56 9.29 -7.61 -12.32
CA TYR A 56 9.17 -8.34 -13.57
C TYR A 56 10.32 -7.92 -14.49
N THR A 57 10.98 -8.89 -15.10
CA THR A 57 11.99 -8.66 -16.14
C THR A 57 11.61 -9.43 -17.40
N ALA A 58 11.78 -8.81 -18.55
CA ALA A 58 11.54 -9.45 -19.84
C ALA A 58 12.56 -8.95 -20.85
N GLY A 59 13.38 -9.85 -21.40
CA GLY A 59 14.39 -9.53 -22.39
C GLY A 59 14.54 -10.61 -23.45
N PRO A 60 15.38 -10.39 -24.46
CA PRO A 60 15.53 -11.29 -25.60
C PRO A 60 16.05 -12.69 -25.21
N GLY A 61 16.73 -12.82 -24.07
CA GLY A 61 17.24 -14.11 -23.56
C GLY A 61 16.31 -14.83 -22.58
N SER A 62 15.44 -14.12 -21.87
CA SER A 62 14.57 -14.72 -20.84
C SER A 62 13.55 -13.72 -20.30
N ALA A 63 12.55 -14.23 -19.58
CA ALA A 63 11.68 -13.44 -18.72
C ALA A 63 11.65 -14.05 -17.32
N GLY A 64 11.45 -13.21 -16.31
CA GLY A 64 11.48 -13.61 -14.91
C GLY A 64 10.63 -12.71 -14.03
N VAL A 65 10.33 -13.23 -12.84
CA VAL A 65 9.62 -12.53 -11.77
C VAL A 65 10.34 -12.80 -10.47
N ASP A 66 10.67 -11.74 -9.75
CA ASP A 66 11.08 -11.79 -8.35
C ASP A 66 9.96 -11.21 -7.49
N ARG A 67 9.62 -11.89 -6.38
CA ARG A 67 8.57 -11.46 -5.46
C ARG A 67 9.01 -11.64 -4.02
N ILE A 68 8.92 -10.56 -3.26
CA ILE A 68 9.22 -10.51 -1.83
C ILE A 68 7.97 -10.00 -1.11
N ASN A 69 7.54 -10.73 -0.07
CA ASN A 69 6.48 -10.31 0.83
C ASN A 69 7.09 -10.12 2.22
N SER A 70 6.73 -9.00 2.86
CA SER A 70 7.19 -8.64 4.20
C SER A 70 6.04 -8.08 5.03
N MET A 71 6.19 -8.08 6.35
CA MET A 71 5.27 -7.45 7.29
C MET A 71 6.03 -6.45 8.16
N ALA A 72 5.37 -5.37 8.58
CA ALA A 72 5.91 -4.48 9.60
C ALA A 72 5.91 -5.17 10.97
N GLU A 73 6.97 -4.93 11.76
CA GLU A 73 7.11 -5.38 13.15
C GLU A 73 6.56 -4.35 14.15
#